data_AF-S4P9K9-F1
#
_entry.id   AF-S4P9K9-F1
#
_cell.length_a   1.000
_cell.length_b   1.000
_cell.length_c   1.000
_cell.angle_alpha   90.00
_cell.angle_beta   90.00
_cell.angle_gamma   90.00
#
_symmetry.space_group_name_H-M   'P 1'
#
loop_
_entity.id
_entity.type
_entity.pdbx_description
1 polymer ?
#
loop_
_entity_poly.entity_id
_entity_poly.type
_entity_poly.pdbx_seq_one_letter_code
_entity_poly.pdbx_strand_id
1 'polypeptide(L)'
;MLEQSWEEVATRLANVSDNDLESTTGEIIKEVNADMSLKASVFIGMDTRYTSPRLAAAAVHGVIALKGTPKEFGIVTTPILHFCVKCRNDNTYGTPTEEGY
;
A
#
# COMPACT_ATOMS: atom_id res chain seq x y z
N MET A 1 3.22 -1.45 11.94
CA MET A 1 2.84 -0.15 11.37
C MET A 1 3.92 0.29 10.40
N LEU A 2 3.67 1.34 9.60
CA LEU A 2 4.70 1.96 8.80
C LEU A 2 5.85 2.46 9.70
N GLU A 3 7.07 2.44 9.20
CA GLU A 3 8.21 3.04 9.92
C GLU A 3 8.01 4.55 10.05
N GLN A 4 8.31 5.13 11.22
CA GLN A 4 8.02 6.53 11.51
C GLN A 4 8.68 7.51 10.52
N SER A 5 9.88 7.19 10.03
CA SER A 5 10.60 7.99 9.03
C SER A 5 9.83 8.15 7.70
N TRP A 6 8.94 7.21 7.37
CA TRP A 6 8.12 7.25 6.17
C TRP A 6 6.84 8.09 6.31
N GLU A 7 6.47 8.51 7.53
CA GLU A 7 5.30 9.36 7.75
C GLU A 7 5.46 10.73 7.10
N GLU A 8 6.67 11.29 7.09
CA GLU A 8 7.00 12.56 6.43
C GLU A 8 6.85 12.45 4.91
N VAL A 9 7.29 11.33 4.33
CA VAL A 9 7.16 11.04 2.89
C VAL A 9 5.68 10.98 2.49
N ALA A 10 4.86 10.26 3.25
CA ALA A 10 3.43 10.17 3.02
C ALA A 10 2.74 11.54 3.14
N THR A 11 3.14 12.33 4.14
CA THR A 11 2.63 13.70 4.36
C THR A 11 2.99 14.61 3.20
N ARG A 12 4.21 14.52 2.67
CA ARG A 12 4.66 15.30 1.51
C ARG A 12 3.83 14.99 0.26
N LEU A 13 3.61 13.71 -0.03
CA LEU A 13 2.77 13.27 -1.16
C LEU A 13 1.30 13.67 -1.01
N ALA A 14 0.78 13.75 0.21
CA ALA A 14 -0.61 14.16 0.44
C ALA A 14 -0.85 15.68 0.31
N ASN A 15 0.21 16.51 0.45
CA ASN A 15 0.11 17.97 0.45
C ASN A 15 0.63 18.63 -0.84
N VAL A 16 1.23 17.86 -1.76
CA VAL A 16 1.68 18.38 -3.06
C VAL A 16 0.50 18.60 -4.00
N SER A 17 0.60 19.60 -4.89
CA SER A 17 -0.40 19.82 -5.92
C SER A 17 -0.37 18.70 -6.97
N ASP A 18 -1.49 18.47 -7.66
CA ASP A 18 -1.55 17.48 -8.75
C ASP A 18 -0.54 17.77 -9.87
N ASN A 19 -0.20 19.04 -10.11
CA ASN A 19 0.78 19.44 -11.13
C ASN A 19 2.21 19.06 -10.75
N ASP A 20 2.53 19.02 -9.46
CA ASP A 20 3.88 18.78 -8.94
C ASP A 20 4.06 17.33 -8.45
N LEU A 21 2.98 16.54 -8.38
CA LEU A 21 2.95 15.18 -7.84
C LEU A 21 3.98 14.25 -8.53
N GLU A 22 4.09 14.32 -9.86
CA GLU A 22 5.05 13.50 -10.62
C GLU A 22 6.49 13.87 -10.25
N SER A 23 6.82 15.16 -10.22
CA SER A 23 8.17 15.64 -9.85
C SER A 23 8.52 15.24 -8.41
N THR A 24 7.62 15.46 -7.46
CA THR A 24 7.84 15.11 -6.06
C THR A 24 7.98 13.60 -5.87
N THR A 25 7.23 12.78 -6.61
CA THR A 25 7.39 11.33 -6.59
C THR A 25 8.76 10.91 -7.12
N GLY A 26 9.24 11.54 -8.20
CA GLY A 26 10.58 11.32 -8.74
C GLY A 26 11.71 11.70 -7.78
N GLU A 27 11.52 12.76 -6.98
CA GLU A 27 12.46 13.14 -5.91
C GLU A 27 12.48 12.11 -4.78
N ILE A 28 11.32 11.65 -4.32
CA ILE A 28 11.21 10.62 -3.27
C ILE A 28 11.92 9.34 -3.70
N ILE A 29 11.71 8.87 -4.94
CA ILE A 29 12.35 7.67 -5.48
C ILE A 29 13.88 7.77 -5.38
N LYS A 30 14.45 8.95 -5.68
CA LYS A 30 15.90 9.20 -5.56
C LYS A 30 16.35 9.27 -4.11
N GLU A 31 15.60 9.96 -3.26
CA GLU A 31 15.90 10.16 -1.84
C GLU A 31 15.98 8.84 -1.08
N VAL A 32 14.99 7.97 -1.29
CA VAL A 32 14.94 6.64 -0.64
C VAL A 32 15.77 5.58 -1.39
N ASN A 33 16.43 5.97 -2.49
CA ASN A 33 17.20 5.10 -3.37
C ASN A 33 16.41 3.84 -3.79
N ALA A 34 15.15 4.04 -4.21
CA ALA A 34 14.26 2.94 -4.59
C ALA A 34 14.65 2.34 -5.96
N ASP A 35 14.77 1.01 -6.01
CA ASP A 35 14.94 0.27 -7.25
C ASP A 35 13.58 0.02 -7.93
N MET A 36 13.27 0.85 -8.93
CA MET A 36 12.03 0.77 -9.72
C MET A 36 11.97 -0.41 -10.69
N SER A 37 13.03 -1.23 -10.78
CA SER A 37 13.00 -2.49 -11.55
C SER A 37 12.34 -3.63 -10.77
N LEU A 38 12.27 -3.52 -9.44
CA LEU A 38 11.66 -4.51 -8.58
C LEU A 38 10.14 -4.47 -8.69
N LYS A 39 9.52 -5.66 -8.67
CA LYS A 39 8.06 -5.79 -8.64
C LYS A 39 7.54 -5.57 -7.23
N ALA A 40 6.94 -4.41 -6.98
CA ALA A 40 6.25 -4.14 -5.72
C ALA A 40 4.93 -4.93 -5.64
N SER A 41 4.62 -5.49 -4.48
CA SER A 41 3.33 -6.15 -4.18
C SER A 41 2.68 -5.44 -3.00
N VAL A 42 1.45 -4.93 -3.18
CA VAL A 42 0.74 -4.15 -2.16
C VAL A 42 -0.60 -4.82 -1.87
N PHE A 43 -0.89 -5.07 -0.60
CA PHE A 43 -2.13 -5.69 -0.15
C PHE A 43 -3.09 -4.61 0.33
N ILE A 44 -4.32 -4.61 -0.18
CA ILE A 44 -5.32 -3.60 0.11
C ILE A 44 -6.59 -4.31 0.60
N GLY A 45 -7.07 -3.89 1.77
CA GLY A 45 -8.33 -4.31 2.36
C GLY A 45 -9.09 -3.10 2.88
N MET A 46 -10.38 -3.27 3.17
CA MET A 46 -11.23 -2.17 3.61
C MET A 46 -12.26 -2.62 4.64
N ASP A 47 -12.80 -1.66 5.40
CA ASP A 47 -13.93 -1.91 6.30
C ASP A 47 -15.28 -1.75 5.57
N THR A 48 -16.38 -1.74 6.32
CA THR A 48 -17.75 -1.65 5.81
C THR A 48 -18.26 -0.21 5.62
N ARG A 49 -17.43 0.82 5.76
CA ARG A 49 -17.88 2.21 5.55
C ARG A 49 -18.33 2.43 4.11
N TYR A 50 -19.35 3.27 3.95
CA TYR A 50 -19.91 3.60 2.64
C TYR A 50 -18.85 4.09 1.62
N THR A 51 -17.85 4.85 2.09
CA THR A 51 -16.79 5.39 1.22
C THR A 51 -15.66 4.40 0.91
N SER A 52 -15.60 3.26 1.61
CA SER A 52 -14.49 2.32 1.54
C SER A 52 -14.22 1.76 0.14
N PRO A 53 -15.23 1.31 -0.64
CA PRO A 53 -15.00 0.82 -1.99
C PRO A 53 -14.32 1.85 -2.90
N ARG A 54 -14.73 3.13 -2.79
CA ARG A 54 -14.15 4.21 -3.60
C ARG A 54 -12.71 4.51 -3.22
N LEU A 55 -12.40 4.53 -1.93
CA LEU A 55 -11.05 4.83 -1.43
C LEU A 55 -10.09 3.66 -1.68
N ALA A 56 -10.56 2.41 -1.55
CA ALA A 56 -9.79 1.22 -1.91
C ALA A 56 -9.41 1.24 -3.40
N ALA A 57 -10.35 1.56 -4.30
CA ALA A 57 -10.08 1.70 -5.73
C ALA A 57 -9.07 2.82 -6.02
N ALA A 58 -9.16 3.96 -5.33
CA ALA A 58 -8.18 5.04 -5.47
C ALA A 58 -6.76 4.59 -5.04
N ALA A 59 -6.64 3.85 -3.94
CA ALA A 59 -5.37 3.29 -3.50
C ALA A 59 -4.81 2.26 -4.51
N VAL A 60 -5.65 1.40 -5.08
CA VAL A 60 -5.30 0.46 -6.16
C VAL A 60 -4.73 1.20 -7.37
N HIS A 61 -5.38 2.28 -7.81
CA HIS A 61 -4.88 3.09 -8.93
C HIS A 61 -3.53 3.73 -8.64
N GLY A 62 -3.28 4.20 -7.41
CA GLY A 62 -1.97 4.71 -7.00
C GLY A 62 -0.87 3.66 -7.10
N VAL A 63 -1.15 2.41 -6.70
CA VAL A 63 -0.21 1.28 -6.83
C VAL A 63 0.09 0.98 -8.30
N ILE A 64 -0.94 0.94 -9.16
CA ILE A 64 -0.79 0.66 -10.59
C ILE A 64 -0.01 1.77 -11.30
N ALA A 65 -0.22 3.04 -10.92
CA ALA A 65 0.49 4.19 -11.49
C ALA A 65 2.02 4.06 -11.33
N LEU A 66 2.48 3.44 -10.24
CA LEU A 66 3.90 3.16 -9.97
C LEU A 66 4.33 1.75 -10.42
N LYS A 67 3.57 1.10 -11.30
CA LYS A 67 3.83 -0.26 -11.82
C LYS A 67 3.87 -1.35 -10.74
N GLY A 68 3.26 -1.09 -9.57
CA GLY A 68 3.08 -2.08 -8.52
C GLY A 68 1.97 -3.07 -8.83
N THR A 69 1.95 -4.20 -8.11
CA THR A 69 0.91 -5.22 -8.20
C THR A 69 -0.01 -5.14 -6.96
N PRO A 70 -1.22 -4.56 -7.08
CA PRO A 70 -2.18 -4.55 -6.00
C PRO A 70 -2.81 -5.95 -5.81
N LYS A 71 -3.12 -6.30 -4.56
CA LYS A 71 -3.86 -7.50 -4.16
C LYS A 71 -5.00 -7.08 -3.25
N GLU A 72 -6.23 -7.18 -3.76
CA GLU A 72 -7.43 -6.72 -3.06
C GLU A 72 -8.06 -7.85 -2.25
N PHE A 73 -8.33 -7.59 -0.98
CA PHE A 73 -8.97 -8.52 -0.03
C PHE A 73 -10.44 -8.19 0.20
N GLY A 74 -10.95 -7.08 -0.34
CA GLY A 74 -12.31 -6.62 -0.11
C GLY A 74 -12.53 -6.25 1.37
N ILE A 75 -13.68 -6.65 1.91
CA ILE A 75 -14.05 -6.37 3.30
C ILE A 75 -13.26 -7.27 4.23
N VAL A 76 -12.42 -6.69 5.07
CA VAL A 76 -11.55 -7.42 5.99
C VAL A 76 -11.29 -6.59 7.25
N THR A 77 -11.08 -7.25 8.39
CA THR A 77 -10.70 -6.54 9.61
C THR A 77 -9.23 -6.11 9.56
N THR A 78 -8.88 -5.04 10.27
CA THR A 78 -7.49 -4.56 10.35
C THR A 78 -6.51 -5.67 10.78
N PRO A 79 -6.78 -6.48 11.83
CA PRO A 79 -5.87 -7.57 12.21
C PRO A 79 -5.68 -8.64 11.12
N ILE A 80 -6.73 -9.03 10.39
CA ILE A 80 -6.62 -10.02 9.30
C ILE A 80 -5.76 -9.46 8.16
N LEU A 81 -5.92 -8.18 7.80
CA LEU A 81 -5.06 -7.55 6.79
C LEU A 81 -3.58 -7.57 7.23
N HIS A 82 -3.29 -7.24 8.48
CA HIS A 82 -1.94 -7.33 9.04
C HIS A 82 -1.38 -8.75 9.01
N PHE A 83 -2.20 -9.75 9.34
CA PHE A 83 -1.84 -11.16 9.28
C PHE A 83 -1.47 -11.59 7.86
N CYS A 84 -2.30 -11.28 6.86
CA CYS A 84 -2.03 -11.60 5.46
C CYS A 84 -0.70 -10.98 4.96
N VAL A 85 -0.41 -9.74 5.34
CA VAL A 85 0.86 -9.07 5.02
C VAL A 85 2.04 -9.80 5.68
N LYS A 86 1.90 -10.23 6.94
CA LYS A 86 2.95 -10.96 7.66
C LYS A 86 3.19 -12.35 7.06
N CYS A 87 2.14 -13.16 6.85
CA CYS A 87 2.23 -14.48 6.22
C CYS A 87 2.87 -14.44 4.83
N ARG A 88 2.57 -13.41 4.02
CA ARG A 88 3.14 -13.30 2.68
C ARG A 88 4.66 -13.12 2.69
N ASN A 89 5.17 -12.39 3.68
CA ASN A 89 6.59 -12.07 3.82
C ASN A 89 7.33 -13.07 4.72
N ASP A 90 6.59 -13.91 5.45
CA ASP A 90 7.10 -14.93 6.35
C ASP A 90 6.21 -16.17 6.26
N ASN A 91 6.60 -17.11 5.39
CA ASN A 91 5.83 -18.32 5.11
C ASN A 91 5.71 -19.28 6.32
N THR A 92 6.39 -18.99 7.44
CA THR A 92 6.27 -19.77 8.69
C THR A 92 5.15 -19.27 9.60
N TYR A 93 4.59 -18.09 9.33
CA TYR A 93 3.60 -17.44 10.19
C TYR A 93 2.18 -18.00 10.01
N GLY A 94 1.86 -18.55 8.84
CA GLY A 94 0.54 -19.11 8.52
C GLY A 94 0.19 -19.01 7.04
N THR A 95 -1.02 -19.41 6.69
CA THR A 95 -1.56 -19.27 5.31
C THR A 95 -2.18 -17.88 5.17
N PRO A 96 -1.82 -17.07 4.13
CA PRO A 96 -2.30 -15.70 3.98
C PRO A 96 -3.76 -15.63 3.45
N THR A 97 -4.69 -16.22 4.19
CA THR A 97 -6.13 -16.28 3.91
C THR A 97 -6.92 -16.00 5.20
N GLU A 98 -8.21 -15.65 5.07
CA GLU A 98 -9.08 -15.41 6.24
C GLU A 98 -9.26 -16.68 7.07
N GLU A 99 -9.37 -17.85 6.43
CA GLU A 99 -9.44 -19.14 7.13
C GLU A 99 -8.15 -19.53 7.84
N GLY A 100 -7.04 -18.89 7.49
CA GLY A 100 -5.73 -19.11 8.10
C GLY A 100 -5.47 -18.26 9.35
N TYR A 101 -6.28 -17.23 9.58
CA TYR A 101 -6.21 -16.30 10.72
C TYR A 101 -6.89 -16.88 11.97
#